data_AF-A0A0C2W127-F1
#
_entry.id   AF-A0A0C2W127-F1
#
_cell.length_a   1.000
_cell.length_b   1.000
_cell.length_c   1.000
_cell.angle_alpha   90.00
_cell.angle_beta   90.00
_cell.angle_gamma   90.00
#
_symmetry.space_group_name_H-M   'P 1'
#
loop_
_entity.id
_entity.type
_entity.pdbx_description
1 polymer ?
#
loop_
_entity_poly.entity_id
_entity_poly.type
_entity_poly.pdbx_seq_one_letter_code
_entity_poly.pdbx_strand_id
1 'polypeptide(L)'
;MQLAIEIPDELFLSINESKQNLIELAKQKLALELCKNHKISISQGAKFLDMDIYSFMKLLNKHQIPAIDDYDIEAELEALNSFPSPLRGNAYES
;
A
#
# COMPACT_ATOMS: atom_id res chain seq x y z
N MET A 1 -10.65 7.54 0.70
CA MET A 1 -9.74 8.66 0.39
C MET A 1 -9.21 8.46 -1.03
N GLN A 2 -9.14 9.52 -1.84
CA GLN A 2 -8.59 9.44 -3.21
C GLN A 2 -7.35 10.34 -3.30
N LEU A 3 -6.21 9.74 -3.63
CA LEU A 3 -4.95 10.44 -3.88
C LEU A 3 -4.73 10.50 -5.40
N ALA A 4 -4.38 11.67 -5.93
CA ALA A 4 -4.06 11.88 -7.33
C ALA A 4 -2.67 12.48 -7.47
N ILE A 5 -1.94 12.05 -8.51
CA ILE A 5 -0.64 12.60 -8.88
C ILE A 5 -0.81 13.21 -10.28
N GLU A 6 -0.49 14.49 -10.42
CA GLU A 6 -0.48 15.17 -11.72
C GLU A 6 0.85 14.89 -12.41
N ILE A 7 0.79 14.36 -13.63
CA ILE A 7 1.96 14.09 -14.46
C ILE A 7 1.91 15.04 -15.67
N PRO A 8 2.91 15.92 -15.85
CA PRO A 8 3.02 16.76 -17.04
C PRO A 8 3.01 15.94 -18.34
N ASP A 9 2.32 16.46 -19.37
CA ASP A 9 2.17 15.76 -20.65
C ASP A 9 3.51 15.41 -21.29
N GLU A 10 4.49 16.32 -21.22
CA GLU A 10 5.85 16.10 -21.74
C GLU A 10 6.52 14.88 -21.11
N LEU A 11 6.32 14.68 -19.80
CA LEU A 11 6.82 13.51 -19.09
C LEU A 11 6.04 12.26 -19.46
N PHE A 12 4.72 12.34 -19.56
CA PHE A 12 3.89 11.20 -19.95
C PHE A 12 4.27 10.67 -21.35
N LEU A 13 4.48 11.59 -22.31
CA LEU A 13 4.94 11.25 -23.65
C LEU A 13 6.35 10.64 -23.65
N SER A 14 7.25 11.13 -22.78
CA SER A 14 8.62 10.61 -22.67
C SER A 14 8.69 9.22 -22.04
N ILE A 15 7.78 8.89 -21.13
CA ILE A 15 7.70 7.56 -20.49
C ILE A 15 7.35 6.48 -21.53
N ASN A 16 6.57 6.83 -22.56
CA ASN A 16 6.18 5.92 -23.64
C ASN A 16 5.53 4.61 -23.15
N GLU A 17 4.70 4.71 -22.11
CA GLU A 17 3.91 3.60 -21.56
C GLU A 17 2.42 3.92 -21.64
N SER A 18 1.59 2.88 -21.62
CA SER A 18 0.15 3.09 -21.46
C SER A 18 -0.15 3.64 -20.06
N LYS A 19 -1.24 4.40 -19.92
CA LYS A 19 -1.72 4.88 -18.62
C LYS A 19 -1.87 3.73 -17.60
N GLN A 20 -2.39 2.59 -18.04
CA GLN A 20 -2.61 1.43 -17.19
C GLN A 20 -1.28 0.83 -16.70
N ASN A 21 -0.32 0.64 -17.61
CA ASN A 21 1.02 0.13 -17.25
C ASN A 21 1.72 1.08 -16.26
N LEU A 22 1.59 2.39 -16.47
CA LEU A 22 2.19 3.39 -15.59
C LEU A 22 1.56 3.35 -14.18
N ILE A 23 0.24 3.17 -14.10
CA ILE A 23 -0.45 3.01 -12.81
C ILE A 23 0.03 1.74 -12.11
N GLU A 24 0.11 0.61 -12.82
CA GLU A 24 0.58 -0.66 -12.24
C GLU A 24 2.03 -0.56 -11.75
N LEU A 25 2.90 0.04 -12.56
CA LEU A 25 4.28 0.32 -12.20
C LEU A 25 4.37 1.20 -10.94
N ALA A 26 3.59 2.29 -10.89
CA ALA A 26 3.58 3.20 -9.75
C ALA A 26 3.08 2.51 -8.47
N LYS A 27 1.99 1.75 -8.55
CA LYS A 27 1.48 0.95 -7.42
C LYS A 27 2.54 -0.03 -6.95
N GLN A 28 3.13 -0.79 -7.85
CA GLN A 28 4.15 -1.78 -7.50
C GLN A 28 5.35 -1.13 -6.81
N LYS A 29 5.87 -0.03 -7.36
CA LYS A 29 7.00 0.70 -6.77
C LYS A 29 6.66 1.25 -5.39
N LEU A 30 5.48 1.82 -5.22
CA LEU A 30 5.03 2.33 -3.93
C LEU A 30 4.91 1.21 -2.89
N ALA A 31 4.32 0.07 -3.25
CA ALA A 31 4.19 -1.09 -2.36
C ALA A 31 5.56 -1.59 -1.87
N LEU A 32 6.50 -1.74 -2.79
CA LEU A 32 7.86 -2.20 -2.50
C LEU A 32 8.59 -1.21 -1.59
N GLU A 33 8.49 0.09 -1.86
CA GLU A 33 9.16 1.10 -1.06
C GLU A 33 8.57 1.20 0.35
N LEU A 34 7.24 1.13 0.49
CA LEU A 34 6.59 1.13 1.80
C LEU A 34 6.94 -0.12 2.62
N CYS A 35 6.95 -1.29 1.99
CA CYS A 35 7.32 -2.54 2.65
C CYS A 35 8.79 -2.54 3.07
N LYS A 36 9.70 -2.11 2.18
CA LYS A 36 11.13 -1.94 2.46
C LYS A 36 11.39 -1.00 3.64
N ASN A 37 10.59 0.05 3.79
CA ASN A 37 10.70 1.01 4.90
C ASN A 37 9.87 0.61 6.13
N HIS A 38 9.39 -0.65 6.20
CA HIS A 38 8.57 -1.20 7.28
C HIS A 38 7.33 -0.34 7.59
N LYS A 39 6.79 0.37 6.60
CA LYS A 39 5.57 1.19 6.73
C LYS A 39 4.29 0.41 6.50
N ILE A 40 4.39 -0.70 5.78
CA ILE A 40 3.33 -1.67 5.60
C ILE A 40 3.88 -3.08 5.77
N SER A 41 3.03 -4.00 6.20
CA SER A 41 3.37 -5.42 6.29
C SER A 41 3.38 -6.07 4.91
N ILE A 42 3.93 -7.28 4.84
CA ILE A 42 3.92 -8.09 3.62
C ILE A 42 2.49 -8.37 3.16
N SER A 43 1.57 -8.66 4.09
CA SER A 43 0.16 -8.94 3.79
C SER A 43 -0.58 -7.70 3.28
N GLN A 44 -0.30 -6.52 3.86
CA GLN A 44 -0.83 -5.25 3.37
C GLN A 44 -0.30 -4.90 1.97
N GLY A 45 0.99 -5.14 1.70
CA GLY A 45 1.59 -4.95 0.37
C GLY A 45 0.97 -5.86 -0.69
N ALA A 46 0.76 -7.14 -0.37
CA ALA A 46 0.09 -8.09 -1.23
C ALA A 46 -1.36 -7.64 -1.55
N LYS A 47 -2.11 -7.22 -0.52
CA LYS A 47 -3.47 -6.67 -0.69
C LYS A 47 -3.50 -5.40 -1.52
N PHE A 48 -2.51 -4.51 -1.38
CA PHE A 48 -2.45 -3.27 -2.14
C PHE A 48 -2.24 -3.49 -3.65
N LEU A 49 -1.53 -4.55 -4.02
CA LEU A 49 -1.33 -4.97 -5.40
C LEU A 49 -2.33 -6.04 -5.88
N ASP A 50 -3.34 -6.36 -5.06
CA ASP A 50 -4.36 -7.37 -5.35
C ASP A 50 -3.77 -8.73 -5.78
N MET A 51 -2.74 -9.18 -5.04
CA MET A 51 -2.08 -10.46 -5.27
C MET A 51 -1.96 -11.26 -3.97
N ASP A 52 -1.70 -12.57 -4.08
CA ASP A 52 -1.46 -13.40 -2.91
C ASP A 52 -0.11 -13.09 -2.24
N ILE A 53 0.00 -13.46 -0.96
CA ILE A 53 1.16 -13.14 -0.14
C ILE A 53 2.46 -13.76 -0.67
N TYR A 54 2.41 -14.96 -1.27
CA TYR A 54 3.60 -15.63 -1.79
C TYR A 54 4.09 -14.99 -3.08
N SER A 55 3.17 -14.55 -3.95
CA SER A 55 3.50 -13.76 -5.14
C SER A 55 4.18 -12.44 -4.76
N PHE A 56 3.69 -11.77 -3.71
CA PHE A 56 4.31 -10.54 -3.22
C PHE A 56 5.70 -10.81 -2.60
N MET A 57 5.87 -11.88 -1.81
CA MET A 57 7.17 -12.28 -1.28
C MET A 57 8.19 -12.60 -2.40
N LYS A 58 7.75 -13.28 -3.46
CA LYS A 58 8.58 -13.53 -4.65
C LYS A 58 8.99 -12.22 -5.33
N LEU A 59 8.09 -11.24 -5.35
CA LEU A 59 8.37 -9.92 -5.88
C LEU A 59 9.41 -9.16 -5.03
N LEU A 60 9.25 -9.16 -3.70
CA LEU A 60 10.25 -8.59 -2.78
C LEU A 60 11.62 -9.20 -2.99
N ASN A 61 11.68 -10.54 -3.09
CA ASN A 61 12.92 -11.27 -3.34
C ASN A 61 13.58 -10.88 -4.67
N LYS A 62 12.80 -10.75 -5.75
CA LYS A 62 13.28 -10.27 -7.06
C LYS A 62 13.91 -8.88 -6.97
N HIS A 63 13.43 -8.04 -6.07
CA HIS A 63 13.92 -6.69 -5.82
C HIS A 63 14.94 -6.60 -4.67
N GLN A 64 15.43 -7.75 -4.16
CA GLN A 64 16.38 -7.84 -3.05
C GLN A 64 15.89 -7.13 -1.77
N ILE A 65 14.58 -7.04 -1.58
CA ILE A 65 13.98 -6.54 -0.35
C ILE A 65 13.82 -7.75 0.59
N PRO A 66 14.43 -7.73 1.78
CA PRO A 66 14.26 -8.79 2.75
C PRO A 66 12.80 -8.97 3.10
N ALA A 67 12.27 -10.17 2.94
CA ALA A 67 10.94 -10.54 3.42
C ALA A 67 11.00 -10.83 4.92
N ILE A 68 11.35 -9.80 5.70
CA ILE A 68 11.41 -9.89 7.15
C ILE A 68 10.11 -9.32 7.69
N ASP A 69 9.35 -10.15 8.39
CA ASP A 69 8.11 -9.75 9.06
C ASP A 69 8.45 -9.20 10.45
N ASP A 70 9.24 -8.11 10.50
CA ASP A 70 9.51 -7.34 11.72
C ASP A 70 8.35 -6.35 12.00
N TYR A 71 7.20 -6.58 11.38
CA TYR A 71 6.08 -5.66 11.43
C TYR A 71 5.45 -5.74 12.83
N ASP A 72 5.54 -4.63 13.56
CA ASP A 72 5.00 -4.51 14.91
C ASP A 72 3.46 -4.50 14.85
N ILE A 73 2.88 -5.68 15.04
CA ILE A 73 1.43 -5.91 15.05
C ILE A 73 0.75 -5.02 16.10
N GLU A 74 1.42 -4.69 17.22
CA GLU A 74 0.84 -3.83 18.26
C GLU A 74 0.64 -2.40 17.75
N ALA A 75 1.62 -1.87 17.00
CA ALA A 75 1.53 -0.54 16.39
C ALA A 75 0.42 -0.45 15.32
N GLU A 76 0.17 -1.52 14.56
CA GLU A 76 -0.94 -1.56 13.58
C GLU A 76 -2.31 -1.58 14.27
N LEU A 77 -2.45 -2.40 15.31
CA LEU A 77 -3.66 -2.47 16.12
C LEU A 77 -3.96 -1.11 16.77
N GLU A 78 -2.95 -0.43 17.29
CA GLU A 78 -3.09 0.90 17.87
C GLU A 78 -3.51 1.94 16.81
N ALA A 79 -2.89 1.92 15.62
CA ALA A 79 -3.28 2.80 14.51
C ALA A 79 -4.74 2.59 14.09
N LEU A 80 -5.21 1.34 13.96
CA LEU A 80 -6.61 1.03 13.63
C LEU A 80 -7.59 1.48 14.72
N ASN A 81 -7.20 1.35 15.99
CA ASN A 81 -8.01 1.77 17.13
C ASN A 81 -7.99 3.30 17.36
N SER A 82 -6.98 3.99 16.83
CA SER A 82 -6.86 5.46 16.91
C SER A 82 -7.76 6.21 15.93
N PHE A 83 -8.31 5.54 14.91
CA PHE A 83 -9.34 6.13 14.07
C PHE A 83 -10.69 6.08 14.80
N PRO A 84 -11.31 7.23 15.15
CA PRO A 84 -12.64 7.22 15.75
C PRO A 84 -13.63 6.64 14.75
N SER A 85 -14.21 5.49 15.09
CA SER A 85 -15.29 4.90 14.30
C SER A 85 -16.45 5.91 14.18
N PRO A 86 -16.95 6.23 12.97
CA PRO A 86 -18.04 7.21 12.80
C PRO A 86 -19.40 6.74 13.38
N LEU A 87 -19.47 5.57 14.01
CA LEU A 87 -20.72 4.94 14.43
C LEU A 87 -20.78 4.66 15.94
N ARG A 88 -20.42 5.64 16.76
CA ARG A 88 -21.00 5.78 18.11
C ARG A 88 -21.92 7.00 18.16
N GLY A 89 -22.93 6.98 17.30
CA GLY A 89 -24.09 7.86 17.42
C GLY A 89 -25.15 7.17 18.28
N ASN A 90 -25.35 7.71 19.49
CA ASN A 90 -26.54 7.66 20.34
C ASN A 90 -27.47 6.45 20.19
N ALA A 91 -27.38 5.50 21.12
CA ALA A 91 -28.52 4.66 21.45
C ALA A 91 -28.64 4.56 22.97
N TYR A 92 -29.85 4.88 23.45
CA TYR A 92 -30.39 4.68 24.80
C TYR A 92 -30.10 5.76 25.86
N GLU A 93 -30.61 6.98 25.62
CA GLU A 93 -31.26 7.75 26.67
C GLU A 93 -32.70 8.06 26.24
N SER A 94 -33.66 7.25 26.71
CA SER A 94 -35.09 7.56 26.82
C SER A 94 -35.73 6.57 27.78
#